data_AF-K0PWJ6-F1
#
_entry.id   AF-K0PWJ6-F1
#
_cell.length_a   1.000
_cell.length_b   1.000
_cell.length_c   1.000
_cell.angle_alpha   90.00
_cell.angle_beta   90.00
_cell.angle_gamma   90.00
#
_symmetry.space_group_name_H-M   'P 1'
#
loop_
_entity.id
_entity.type
_entity.pdbx_description
1 polymer ?
#
loop_
_entity_poly.entity_id
_entity_poly.type
_entity_poly.pdbx_seq_one_letter_code
_entity_poly.pdbx_strand_id
1 'polypeptide(L)'
;MTDETTKNGPDAAATEAAADAPANVENEAAAEAAAQPDPLELLKAENIELRDRYLRLAAEMDNLRRRTEREVKDAKAYSVAGFARDMLAVSDNLRRAIDAIPEEAKATADAGLTTLIEGVEMTERSMLSALERHGVRKLEPVGQKFDPNFHQAMFEVPNPEVPNNTVVQVVQAGYTIGERVLRPAMVGVAKGGPKLVEPETNSVFDQKDA
;
A
#
# COMPACT_ATOMS: atom_id res chain seq x y z
N MET A 1 6.23 39.95 77.77
CA MET A 1 4.88 40.35 77.34
C MET A 1 4.12 39.07 77.11
N THR A 2 3.16 38.62 77.90
CA THR A 2 2.37 39.12 79.03
C THR A 2 1.75 37.83 79.59
N ASP A 3 1.92 37.53 80.88
CA ASP A 3 0.83 37.56 81.89
C ASP A 3 -0.23 36.46 81.66
N GLU A 4 -0.67 35.65 82.62
CA GLU A 4 -0.51 35.72 84.07
C GLU A 4 -1.16 34.48 84.74
N THR A 5 -0.66 34.18 85.95
CA THR A 5 -1.36 33.71 87.17
C THR A 5 -2.23 32.44 87.23
N THR A 6 -1.68 31.45 87.97
CA THR A 6 -2.15 30.87 89.27
C THR A 6 -3.58 30.28 89.38
N LYS A 7 -3.89 29.20 90.13
CA LYS A 7 -3.49 28.83 91.50
C LYS A 7 -4.21 27.51 91.89
N ASN A 8 -3.68 26.86 92.94
CA ASN A 8 -4.34 25.94 93.90
C ASN A 8 -4.56 24.45 93.54
N GLY A 9 -3.82 23.56 94.22
CA GLY A 9 -4.33 22.25 94.67
C GLY A 9 -5.03 22.38 96.03
N PRO A 10 -5.11 21.32 96.87
CA PRO A 10 -5.09 19.87 96.63
C PRO A 10 -6.34 19.16 97.23
N ASP A 11 -6.35 17.82 97.11
CA ASP A 11 -6.79 16.85 98.14
C ASP A 11 -8.04 15.97 97.91
N ALA A 12 -7.78 14.68 98.16
CA ALA A 12 -8.62 13.56 98.57
C ALA A 12 -9.97 13.25 97.89
N ALA A 13 -10.05 12.07 97.26
CA ALA A 13 -10.62 10.89 97.92
C ALA A 13 -10.55 9.65 97.01
N ALA A 14 -10.13 8.54 97.61
CA ALA A 14 -9.99 7.22 97.01
C ALA A 14 -11.34 6.58 96.64
N THR A 15 -11.35 5.78 95.57
CA THR A 15 -12.15 4.54 95.53
C THR A 15 -11.53 3.57 94.52
N GLU A 16 -11.13 2.40 95.03
CA GLU A 16 -10.68 1.24 94.27
C GLU A 16 -11.84 0.59 93.51
N ALA A 17 -11.59 0.13 92.27
CA ALA A 17 -12.15 -1.12 91.74
C ALA A 17 -11.39 -1.59 90.47
N ALA A 18 -10.62 -2.65 90.67
CA ALA A 18 -10.05 -3.65 89.79
C ALA A 18 -10.29 -3.66 88.25
N ALA A 19 -9.15 -3.81 87.55
CA ALA A 19 -8.85 -4.75 86.45
C ALA A 19 -9.54 -4.60 85.07
N ASP A 20 -8.76 -4.16 84.06
CA ASP A 20 -8.38 -5.00 82.90
C ASP A 20 -7.19 -4.36 82.12
N ALA A 21 -6.39 -5.20 81.47
CA ALA A 21 -5.03 -4.93 80.97
C ALA A 21 -4.91 -4.03 79.71
N PRO A 22 -3.80 -3.29 79.50
CA PRO A 22 -3.44 -2.75 78.19
C PRO A 22 -2.40 -3.67 77.53
N ALA A 23 -2.84 -4.51 76.59
CA ALA A 23 -1.93 -5.31 75.77
C ALA A 23 -2.50 -5.49 74.36
N ASN A 24 -2.66 -4.40 73.60
CA ASN A 24 -2.92 -4.54 72.16
C ASN A 24 -2.61 -3.33 71.26
N VAL A 25 -1.71 -2.41 71.66
CA VAL A 25 -1.32 -1.27 70.79
C VAL A 25 0.02 -1.46 70.07
N GLU A 26 0.76 -2.53 70.36
CA GLU A 26 2.06 -2.79 69.70
C GLU A 26 1.94 -3.71 68.47
N ASN A 27 0.76 -4.27 68.19
CA ASN A 27 0.58 -5.26 67.10
C ASN A 27 -0.07 -4.70 65.82
N GLU A 28 -0.50 -3.44 65.80
CA GLU A 28 -1.02 -2.80 64.58
C GLU A 28 0.08 -2.07 63.79
N ALA A 29 1.14 -1.57 64.45
CA ALA A 29 2.26 -0.92 63.78
C ALA A 29 3.20 -1.91 63.04
N ALA A 30 3.13 -3.21 63.36
CA ALA A 30 3.93 -4.25 62.71
C ALA A 30 3.26 -4.84 61.46
N ALA A 31 1.95 -4.64 61.27
CA ALA A 31 1.19 -5.19 60.14
C ALA A 31 1.23 -4.29 58.89
N GLU A 32 1.51 -2.99 59.04
CA GLU A 32 1.61 -2.05 57.91
C GLU A 32 3.00 -2.00 57.26
N ALA A 33 4.01 -2.62 57.87
CA ALA A 33 5.37 -2.71 57.31
C ALA A 33 5.54 -3.85 56.28
N ALA A 34 4.53 -4.72 56.10
CA ALA A 34 4.61 -5.92 55.27
C ALA A 34 4.00 -5.77 53.85
N ALA A 35 3.56 -4.58 53.45
CA ALA A 35 2.85 -4.36 52.19
C ALA A 35 3.57 -3.45 51.18
N GLN A 36 4.82 -3.06 51.44
CA GLN A 36 5.63 -2.40 50.42
C GLN A 36 6.32 -3.48 49.57
N PRO A 37 6.05 -3.56 48.26
CA PRO A 37 6.73 -4.52 47.38
C PRO A 37 8.24 -4.27 47.43
N ASP A 38 9.04 -5.35 47.44
CA ASP A 38 10.50 -5.28 47.47
C ASP A 38 10.99 -4.38 46.31
N PRO A 39 11.77 -3.32 46.59
CA PRO A 39 12.33 -2.44 45.57
C PRO A 39 13.02 -3.21 44.43
N LEU A 40 13.64 -4.36 44.72
CA LEU A 40 14.27 -5.21 43.72
C LEU A 40 13.27 -5.90 42.78
N GLU A 41 12.09 -6.26 43.28
CA GLU A 41 11.02 -6.85 42.46
C GLU A 41 10.37 -5.81 41.55
N LEU A 42 10.13 -4.60 42.07
CA LEU A 42 9.67 -3.46 41.26
C LEU A 42 10.64 -3.14 40.12
N LEU A 43 11.93 -3.02 40.43
CA LEU A 43 12.99 -2.77 39.44
C LEU A 43 13.06 -3.88 38.37
N LYS A 44 12.88 -5.15 38.76
CA LYS A 44 12.85 -6.27 37.81
C LYS A 44 11.62 -6.20 36.90
N ALA A 45 10.45 -5.89 37.44
CA ALA A 45 9.22 -5.75 36.67
C ALA A 45 9.32 -4.60 35.67
N GLU A 46 9.79 -3.42 36.09
CA GLU A 46 10.06 -2.28 35.22
C GLU A 46 11.07 -2.64 34.12
N ASN A 47 12.12 -3.38 34.47
CA ASN A 47 13.13 -3.78 33.49
C ASN A 47 12.57 -4.75 32.44
N ILE A 48 11.71 -5.68 32.83
CA ILE A 48 10.99 -6.57 31.90
C ILE A 48 10.08 -5.75 30.98
N GLU A 49 9.34 -4.80 31.54
CA GLU A 49 8.44 -3.93 30.76
C GLU A 49 9.22 -3.06 29.77
N LEU A 50 10.33 -2.45 30.20
CA LEU A 50 11.21 -1.66 29.33
C LEU A 50 11.84 -2.53 28.23
N ARG A 51 12.22 -3.78 28.54
CA ARG A 51 12.73 -4.72 27.54
C ARG A 51 11.66 -5.09 26.52
N ASP A 52 10.42 -5.36 26.95
CA ASP A 52 9.31 -5.64 26.02
C ASP A 52 9.04 -4.44 25.11
N ARG A 53 8.93 -3.23 25.69
CA ARG A 53 8.75 -1.99 24.92
C ARG A 53 9.90 -1.78 23.92
N TYR A 54 11.14 -2.02 24.35
CA TYR A 54 12.31 -1.87 23.49
C TYR A 54 12.31 -2.87 22.33
N LEU A 55 12.03 -4.15 22.59
CA LEU A 55 11.95 -5.19 21.56
C LEU A 55 10.84 -4.90 20.55
N ARG A 56 9.68 -4.44 21.03
CA ARG A 56 8.57 -4.02 20.18
C ARG A 56 8.94 -2.83 19.31
N LEU A 57 9.54 -1.79 19.90
CA LEU A 57 9.99 -0.61 19.16
C LEU A 57 11.07 -0.96 18.13
N ALA A 58 12.00 -1.85 18.47
CA ALA A 58 13.00 -2.35 17.52
C ALA A 58 12.34 -3.07 16.33
N ALA A 59 11.35 -3.93 16.59
CA ALA A 59 10.59 -4.60 15.53
C ALA A 59 9.78 -3.62 14.67
N GLU A 60 9.15 -2.61 15.27
CA GLU A 60 8.44 -1.55 14.55
C GLU A 60 9.38 -0.73 13.66
N MET A 61 10.58 -0.40 14.16
CA MET A 61 11.60 0.33 13.39
C MET A 61 12.12 -0.50 12.21
N ASP A 62 12.35 -1.79 12.39
CA ASP A 62 12.74 -2.69 11.30
C ASP A 62 11.66 -2.81 10.23
N ASN A 63 10.39 -2.94 10.64
CA ASN A 63 9.25 -2.96 9.73
C ASN A 63 9.11 -1.64 8.98
N LEU A 64 9.25 -0.51 9.67
CA LEU A 64 9.24 0.82 9.06
C LEU A 64 10.37 0.96 8.05
N ARG A 65 11.59 0.55 8.40
CA ARG A 65 12.75 0.61 7.50
C ARG A 65 12.53 -0.21 6.23
N ARG A 66 12.04 -1.44 6.36
CA ARG A 66 11.71 -2.29 5.20
C ARG A 66 10.60 -1.68 4.34
N ARG A 67 9.60 -1.03 4.96
CA ARG A 67 8.51 -0.36 4.25
C ARG A 67 9.02 0.86 3.49
N THR A 68 9.77 1.74 4.15
CA THR A 68 10.30 2.96 3.54
C THR A 68 11.30 2.64 2.43
N GLU A 69 12.12 1.60 2.57
CA GLU A 69 12.99 1.13 1.49
C GLU A 69 12.21 0.74 0.23
N ARG A 70 11.04 0.09 0.37
CA ARG A 70 10.15 -0.24 -0.76
C ARG A 70 9.50 1.01 -1.33
N GLU A 71 8.91 1.85 -0.48
CA GLU A 71 8.27 3.12 -0.90
C GLU A 71 9.24 4.03 -1.66
N VAL A 72 10.50 4.12 -1.23
CA VAL A 72 11.54 4.91 -1.92
C VAL A 72 11.90 4.30 -3.27
N LYS A 73 11.99 2.97 -3.38
CA LYS A 73 12.23 2.29 -4.67
C LYS A 73 11.06 2.53 -5.64
N ASP A 74 9.83 2.37 -5.16
CA ASP A 74 8.61 2.59 -5.94
C ASP A 74 8.49 4.04 -6.36
N ALA A 75 8.73 4.99 -5.45
CA ALA A 75 8.72 6.41 -5.77
C ALA A 75 9.75 6.76 -6.85
N LYS A 76 10.95 6.18 -6.82
CA LYS A 76 11.95 6.37 -7.87
C LYS A 76 11.49 5.79 -9.20
N ALA A 77 11.02 4.54 -9.20
CA ALA A 77 10.58 3.85 -10.40
C ALA A 77 9.36 4.52 -11.07
N TYR A 78 8.44 5.06 -10.27
CA TYR A 78 7.16 5.56 -10.75
C TYR A 78 7.00 7.09 -10.67
N SER A 79 8.04 7.84 -10.29
CA SER A 79 8.02 9.31 -10.25
C SER A 79 7.64 9.94 -11.60
N VAL A 80 8.08 9.33 -12.70
CA VAL A 80 7.86 9.82 -14.06
C VAL A 80 6.50 9.38 -14.63
N ALA A 81 5.71 8.59 -13.90
CA ALA A 81 4.47 8.00 -14.41
C ALA A 81 3.43 9.06 -14.85
N GLY A 82 3.29 10.15 -14.09
CA GLY A 82 2.39 11.25 -14.44
C GLY A 82 2.81 11.93 -15.75
N PHE A 83 4.08 12.34 -15.82
CA PHE A 83 4.67 12.94 -17.01
C PHE A 83 4.59 12.02 -18.23
N ALA A 84 4.91 10.74 -18.06
CA ALA A 84 4.82 9.75 -19.13
C ALA A 84 3.39 9.64 -19.68
N ARG A 85 2.36 9.69 -18.82
CA ARG A 85 0.95 9.67 -19.27
C ARG A 85 0.61 10.90 -20.13
N ASP A 86 1.04 12.09 -19.72
CA ASP A 86 0.78 13.31 -20.48
C ASP A 86 1.53 13.30 -21.82
N MET A 87 2.76 12.79 -21.84
CA MET A 87 3.55 12.60 -23.06
C MET A 87 2.91 11.60 -24.02
N LEU A 88 2.29 10.53 -23.51
CA LEU A 88 1.53 9.59 -24.35
C LEU A 88 0.34 10.27 -25.04
N ALA A 89 -0.33 11.21 -24.38
CA ALA A 89 -1.41 11.98 -25.01
C ALA A 89 -0.90 12.88 -26.15
N VAL A 90 0.30 13.43 -26.01
CA VAL A 90 0.95 14.19 -27.09
C VAL A 90 1.29 13.28 -28.28
N SER A 91 1.86 12.10 -28.02
CA SER A 91 2.12 11.09 -29.07
C SER A 91 0.86 10.71 -29.83
N ASP A 92 -0.25 10.45 -29.11
CA ASP A 92 -1.53 10.13 -29.73
C ASP A 92 -2.07 11.28 -30.61
N ASN A 93 -1.81 12.54 -30.24
CA ASN A 93 -2.20 13.69 -31.05
C ASN A 93 -1.36 13.80 -32.32
N LEU A 94 -0.07 13.48 -32.27
CA LEU A 94 0.77 13.38 -33.47
C LEU A 94 0.22 12.31 -34.42
N ARG A 95 -0.13 11.14 -33.89
CA ARG A 95 -0.76 10.07 -34.67
C ARG A 95 -2.08 10.51 -35.28
N ARG A 96 -2.96 11.13 -34.48
CA ARG A 96 -4.24 11.67 -34.94
C ARG A 96 -4.07 12.71 -36.03
N ALA A 97 -3.04 13.55 -35.96
CA ALA A 97 -2.75 14.53 -37.00
C ALA A 97 -2.39 13.87 -38.34
N ILE A 98 -1.62 12.78 -38.30
CA ILE A 98 -1.30 11.98 -39.51
C ILE A 98 -2.55 11.25 -40.03
N ASP A 99 -3.34 10.66 -39.13
CA ASP A 99 -4.54 9.89 -39.48
C ASP A 99 -5.67 10.80 -40.01
N ALA A 100 -5.67 12.09 -39.66
CA ALA A 100 -6.63 13.07 -40.17
C ALA A 100 -6.40 13.48 -41.63
N ILE A 101 -5.23 13.15 -42.20
CA ILE A 101 -4.95 13.41 -43.62
C ILE A 101 -5.73 12.37 -44.45
N PRO A 102 -6.62 12.79 -45.37
CA PRO A 102 -7.36 11.86 -46.23
C PRO A 102 -6.40 10.97 -47.03
N GLU A 103 -6.77 9.70 -47.22
CA GLU A 103 -5.94 8.75 -47.97
C GLU A 103 -5.73 9.19 -49.42
N GLU A 104 -6.71 9.87 -50.03
CA GLU A 104 -6.56 10.45 -51.37
C GLU A 104 -5.47 11.54 -51.39
N ALA A 105 -5.42 12.36 -50.35
CA ALA A 105 -4.42 13.43 -50.21
C ALA A 105 -3.02 12.88 -49.90
N LYS A 106 -2.92 11.73 -49.21
CA LYS A 106 -1.66 11.00 -49.03
C LYS A 106 -1.18 10.38 -50.34
N ALA A 107 -2.08 9.81 -51.13
CA ALA A 107 -1.76 9.16 -52.40
C ALA A 107 -1.31 10.16 -53.48
N THR A 108 -1.84 11.38 -53.46
CA THR A 108 -1.43 12.47 -54.35
C THR A 108 -0.50 13.48 -53.69
N ALA A 109 0.11 13.12 -52.55
CA ALA A 109 0.97 14.02 -51.79
C ALA A 109 2.18 14.45 -52.63
N ASP A 110 2.50 15.73 -52.57
CA ASP A 110 3.74 16.24 -53.12
C ASP A 110 4.93 15.85 -52.21
N ALA A 111 6.16 15.96 -52.72
CA ALA A 111 7.35 15.58 -51.97
C ALA A 111 7.47 16.32 -50.62
N GLY A 112 6.97 17.55 -50.54
CA GLY A 112 6.93 18.34 -49.31
C GLY A 112 6.03 17.74 -48.24
N LEU A 113 4.78 17.40 -48.59
CA LEU A 113 3.84 16.79 -47.66
C LEU A 113 4.30 15.38 -47.21
N THR A 114 4.84 14.57 -48.12
CA THR A 114 5.37 13.24 -47.77
C THR A 114 6.52 13.35 -46.76
N THR A 115 7.46 14.27 -46.99
CA THR A 115 8.59 14.52 -46.07
C THR A 115 8.10 14.98 -44.69
N LEU A 116 7.04 15.80 -44.66
CA LEU A 116 6.43 16.25 -43.40
C LEU A 116 5.81 15.08 -42.63
N ILE A 117 5.04 14.22 -43.31
CA ILE A 117 4.42 13.03 -42.69
C ILE A 117 5.50 12.13 -42.09
N GLU A 118 6.55 11.81 -42.86
CA GLU A 118 7.68 11.02 -42.39
C GLU A 118 8.38 11.66 -41.20
N GLY A 119 8.58 12.97 -41.21
CA GLY A 119 9.20 13.72 -40.10
C GLY A 119 8.37 13.65 -38.81
N VAL A 120 7.04 13.75 -38.91
CA VAL A 120 6.14 13.61 -37.76
C VAL A 120 6.16 12.16 -37.24
N GLU A 121 6.13 11.15 -38.12
CA GLU A 121 6.25 9.74 -37.73
C GLU A 121 7.60 9.40 -37.08
N MET A 122 8.70 10.00 -37.56
CA MET A 122 10.01 9.86 -36.93
C MET A 122 10.03 10.48 -35.53
N THR A 123 9.37 11.63 -35.36
CA THR A 123 9.26 12.31 -34.07
C THR A 123 8.44 11.49 -33.09
N GLU A 124 7.30 10.94 -33.52
CA GLU A 124 6.46 10.03 -32.73
C GLU A 124 7.28 8.81 -32.27
N ARG A 125 7.99 8.15 -33.20
CA ARG A 125 8.83 6.99 -32.88
C ARG A 125 9.94 7.33 -31.89
N SER A 126 10.65 8.43 -32.10
CA SER A 126 11.72 8.89 -31.21
C SER A 126 11.19 9.17 -29.79
N MET A 127 10.00 9.75 -29.70
CA MET A 127 9.30 10.00 -28.43
C MET A 127 8.93 8.70 -27.71
N LEU A 128 8.36 7.72 -28.42
CA LEU A 128 8.04 6.41 -27.85
C LEU A 128 9.31 5.67 -27.39
N SER A 129 10.38 5.67 -28.19
CA SER A 129 11.66 5.09 -27.79
C SER A 129 12.28 5.79 -26.57
N ALA A 130 12.07 7.10 -26.40
CA ALA A 130 12.48 7.80 -25.20
C ALA A 130 11.71 7.31 -23.97
N LEU A 131 10.39 7.13 -24.07
CA LEU A 131 9.56 6.58 -23.00
C LEU A 131 9.95 5.12 -22.66
N GLU A 132 10.27 4.30 -23.66
CA GLU A 132 10.73 2.92 -23.48
C GLU A 132 12.00 2.82 -22.63
N ARG A 133 12.97 3.72 -22.86
CA ARG A 133 14.20 3.79 -22.03
C ARG A 133 13.91 4.13 -20.56
N HIS A 134 12.79 4.78 -20.26
CA HIS A 134 12.32 5.06 -18.91
C HIS A 134 11.36 4.00 -18.36
N GLY A 135 11.29 2.82 -19.01
CA GLY A 135 10.52 1.68 -18.53
C GLY A 135 9.05 1.66 -18.95
N VAL A 136 8.65 2.56 -19.84
CA VAL A 136 7.30 2.57 -20.41
C VAL A 136 7.20 1.55 -21.54
N ARG A 137 6.29 0.59 -21.47
CA ARG A 137 6.12 -0.43 -22.52
C ARG A 137 4.73 -0.33 -23.12
N LYS A 138 4.65 -0.52 -24.43
CA LYS A 138 3.38 -0.63 -25.16
C LYS A 138 2.76 -2.00 -24.89
N LEU A 139 1.45 -2.01 -24.66
CA LEU A 139 0.65 -3.23 -24.59
C LEU A 139 0.25 -3.68 -25.99
N GLU A 140 0.46 -4.96 -26.30
CA GLU A 140 0.06 -5.59 -27.57
C GLU A 140 -1.03 -6.64 -27.32
N PRO A 141 -2.27 -6.22 -27.01
CA PRO A 141 -3.30 -7.13 -26.54
C PRO A 141 -3.98 -7.91 -27.66
N VAL A 142 -3.75 -7.58 -28.94
CA VAL A 142 -4.41 -8.25 -30.08
C VAL A 142 -4.14 -9.76 -30.05
N GLY A 143 -5.21 -10.55 -30.13
CA GLY A 143 -5.16 -12.01 -30.05
C GLY A 143 -5.04 -12.57 -28.62
N GLN A 144 -4.86 -11.72 -27.60
CA GLN A 144 -4.81 -12.15 -26.21
C GLN A 144 -6.20 -12.16 -25.56
N LYS A 145 -6.35 -12.96 -24.50
CA LYS A 145 -7.55 -12.92 -23.66
C LYS A 145 -7.68 -11.53 -23.02
N PHE A 146 -8.90 -11.01 -22.96
CA PHE A 146 -9.19 -9.76 -22.30
C PHE A 146 -8.87 -9.84 -20.80
N ASP A 147 -8.03 -8.91 -20.31
CA ASP A 147 -7.73 -8.72 -18.89
C ASP A 147 -8.18 -7.32 -18.46
N PRO A 148 -9.16 -7.18 -17.55
CA PRO A 148 -9.63 -5.89 -17.05
C PRO A 148 -8.55 -5.02 -16.39
N ASN A 149 -7.45 -5.60 -15.92
CA ASN A 149 -6.37 -4.84 -15.30
C ASN A 149 -5.57 -4.03 -16.34
N PHE A 150 -5.45 -4.55 -17.57
CA PHE A 150 -4.63 -3.95 -18.63
C PHE A 150 -5.47 -3.37 -19.79
N HIS A 151 -6.72 -3.82 -19.94
CA HIS A 151 -7.55 -3.54 -21.10
C HIS A 151 -8.89 -2.91 -20.69
N GLN A 152 -9.38 -1.99 -21.53
CA GLN A 152 -10.70 -1.39 -21.44
C GLN A 152 -11.50 -1.76 -22.69
N ALA A 153 -12.51 -2.61 -22.53
CA ALA A 153 -13.38 -3.02 -23.63
C ALA A 153 -14.30 -1.87 -24.04
N MET A 154 -14.17 -1.40 -25.28
CA MET A 154 -14.98 -0.32 -25.82
C MET A 154 -16.22 -0.80 -26.54
N PHE A 155 -16.11 -1.93 -27.24
CA PHE A 155 -17.20 -2.54 -27.98
C PHE A 155 -16.91 -4.02 -28.23
N GLU A 156 -17.97 -4.73 -28.59
CA GLU A 156 -17.91 -6.14 -28.96
C GLU A 156 -17.96 -6.26 -30.49
N VAL A 157 -17.08 -7.08 -31.05
CA VAL A 157 -17.01 -7.39 -32.48
C VAL A 157 -17.53 -8.82 -32.68
N PRO A 158 -18.63 -9.03 -33.42
CA PRO A 158 -19.07 -10.37 -33.80
C PRO A 158 -17.99 -11.06 -34.63
N ASN A 159 -17.35 -12.08 -34.07
CA ASN A 159 -16.32 -12.84 -34.76
C ASN A 159 -16.40 -14.32 -34.32
N PRO A 160 -16.90 -15.22 -35.18
CA PRO A 160 -17.01 -16.65 -34.86
C PRO A 160 -15.67 -17.40 -34.91
N GLU A 161 -14.64 -16.82 -35.53
CA GLU A 161 -13.33 -17.47 -35.75
C GLU A 161 -12.42 -17.38 -34.52
N VAL A 162 -12.58 -16.34 -33.71
CA VAL A 162 -11.73 -16.06 -32.55
C VAL A 162 -12.51 -16.34 -31.27
N PRO A 163 -11.90 -16.98 -30.25
CA PRO A 163 -12.61 -17.31 -29.03
C PRO A 163 -13.29 -16.11 -28.35
N ASN A 164 -14.39 -16.37 -27.66
CA ASN A 164 -15.13 -15.33 -26.94
C ASN A 164 -14.25 -14.67 -25.87
N ASN A 165 -14.36 -13.35 -25.69
CA ASN A 165 -13.52 -12.52 -24.80
C ASN A 165 -12.03 -12.40 -25.20
N THR A 166 -11.70 -12.60 -26.47
CA THR A 166 -10.36 -12.29 -27.00
C THR A 166 -10.34 -10.88 -27.58
N VAL A 167 -9.25 -10.15 -27.42
CA VAL A 167 -9.07 -8.83 -28.01
C VAL A 167 -8.83 -8.96 -29.52
N VAL A 168 -9.70 -8.34 -30.32
CA VAL A 168 -9.67 -8.40 -31.79
C VAL A 168 -8.94 -7.20 -32.37
N GLN A 169 -9.15 -6.01 -31.80
CA GLN A 169 -8.54 -4.78 -32.27
C GLN A 169 -8.25 -3.82 -31.14
N VAL A 170 -7.26 -2.95 -31.36
CA VAL A 170 -6.88 -1.88 -30.44
C VAL A 170 -7.31 -0.56 -31.08
N VAL A 171 -8.17 0.19 -30.37
CA VAL A 171 -8.58 1.54 -30.75
C VAL A 171 -7.56 2.56 -30.26
N GLN A 172 -7.04 2.35 -29.05
CA GLN A 172 -5.99 3.17 -28.47
C GLN A 172 -5.00 2.27 -27.73
N ALA A 173 -3.72 2.45 -28.05
CA ALA A 173 -2.66 1.66 -27.42
C ALA A 173 -2.64 1.89 -25.90
N GLY A 174 -2.49 0.81 -25.15
CA GLY A 174 -2.24 0.85 -23.71
C GLY A 174 -0.75 0.87 -23.41
N TYR A 175 -0.38 1.38 -22.23
CA TYR A 175 1.01 1.47 -21.80
C TYR A 175 1.15 1.13 -20.33
N THR A 176 2.25 0.46 -19.99
CA THR A 176 2.66 0.14 -18.61
C THR A 176 4.00 0.80 -18.30
N ILE A 177 4.26 1.06 -17.02
CA ILE A 177 5.59 1.42 -16.52
C ILE A 177 5.97 0.38 -15.47
N GLY A 178 7.02 -0.40 -15.74
CA GLY A 178 7.33 -1.56 -14.91
C GLY A 178 6.13 -2.52 -14.77
N GLU A 179 5.60 -2.65 -13.55
CA GLU A 179 4.44 -3.50 -13.24
C GLU A 179 3.11 -2.74 -13.20
N ARG A 180 3.12 -1.41 -13.31
CA ARG A 180 1.93 -0.57 -13.16
C ARG A 180 1.39 -0.13 -14.52
N VAL A 181 0.07 -0.11 -14.66
CA VAL A 181 -0.61 0.43 -15.84
C VAL A 181 -0.61 1.96 -15.80
N LEU A 182 -0.08 2.60 -16.85
CA LEU A 182 -0.16 4.05 -17.04
C LEU A 182 -1.50 4.46 -17.63
N ARG A 183 -1.91 3.71 -18.66
CA ARG A 183 -3.17 3.83 -19.39
C ARG A 183 -3.57 2.45 -19.94
N PRO A 184 -4.80 1.98 -19.73
CA PRO A 184 -5.25 0.71 -20.30
C PRO A 184 -5.36 0.80 -21.83
N ALA A 185 -5.22 -0.34 -22.51
CA ALA A 185 -5.50 -0.39 -23.95
C ALA A 185 -7.01 -0.35 -24.18
N MET A 186 -7.49 0.59 -25.01
CA MET A 186 -8.89 0.58 -25.42
C MET A 186 -9.06 -0.42 -26.56
N VAL A 187 -9.86 -1.46 -26.35
CA VAL A 187 -9.91 -2.63 -27.21
C VAL A 187 -11.33 -3.01 -27.62
N GLY A 188 -11.47 -3.59 -28.81
CA GLY A 188 -12.66 -4.32 -29.22
C GLY A 188 -12.49 -5.81 -28.89
N VAL A 189 -13.47 -6.42 -28.22
CA VAL A 189 -13.43 -7.84 -27.83
C VAL A 189 -14.34 -8.70 -28.71
N ALA A 190 -13.93 -9.93 -28.98
CA ALA A 190 -14.70 -10.88 -29.78
C ALA A 190 -15.95 -11.33 -29.03
N LYS A 191 -17.08 -11.31 -29.73
CA LYS A 191 -18.34 -11.92 -29.30
C LYS A 191 -18.72 -13.06 -30.23
N GLY A 192 -19.01 -14.23 -29.68
CA GLY A 192 -19.67 -15.32 -30.40
C GLY A 192 -18.77 -16.43 -30.95
N GLY A 193 -17.45 -16.37 -30.75
CA GLY A 193 -16.57 -17.51 -31.01
C GLY A 193 -16.61 -18.57 -29.90
N PRO A 194 -15.91 -19.70 -30.07
CA PRO A 194 -15.88 -20.78 -29.09
C PRO A 194 -15.41 -20.26 -27.72
N LYS A 195 -16.05 -20.73 -26.64
CA LYS A 195 -15.65 -20.35 -25.28
C LYS A 195 -14.26 -20.95 -25.01
N LEU A 196 -13.28 -20.11 -24.64
CA LEU A 196 -11.99 -20.60 -24.14
C LEU A 196 -12.24 -21.47 -22.91
N VAL A 197 -12.04 -22.78 -23.05
CA VAL A 197 -12.02 -23.71 -21.92
C VAL A 197 -10.66 -23.54 -21.27
N GLU A 198 -10.61 -23.01 -20.06
CA GLU A 198 -9.37 -22.96 -19.29
C GLU A 198 -8.91 -24.39 -19.00
N PRO A 199 -7.60 -24.71 -19.11
CA PRO A 199 -7.12 -26.04 -18.79
C PRO A 199 -7.37 -26.29 -17.30
N GLU A 200 -8.18 -27.29 -16.97
CA GLU A 200 -8.40 -27.71 -15.60
C GLU A 200 -7.06 -28.08 -14.97
N THR A 201 -6.61 -27.29 -14.01
CA THR A 201 -5.49 -27.64 -13.15
C THR A 201 -5.92 -28.81 -12.28
N ASN A 202 -5.73 -30.02 -12.79
CA ASN A 202 -5.94 -31.25 -12.03
C ASN A 202 -5.06 -31.20 -10.77
N SER A 203 -5.68 -30.91 -9.63
CA SER A 203 -5.08 -31.06 -8.30
C SER A 203 -4.90 -32.56 -8.03
N VAL A 204 -3.75 -33.10 -8.42
CA VAL A 204 -3.30 -34.43 -8.01
C VAL A 204 -2.87 -34.32 -6.54
N PHE A 205 -3.85 -34.37 -5.64
CA PHE A 205 -3.64 -34.46 -4.19
C PHE A 205 -4.81 -35.22 -3.55
N ASP A 206 -4.98 -36.49 -3.92
CA ASP A 206 -5.50 -37.47 -2.98
C ASP A 206 -5.15 -38.90 -3.43
N GLN A 207 -5.02 -39.82 -2.48
CA GLN A 207 -4.55 -41.23 -2.58
C GLN A 207 -3.05 -41.48 -2.47
N LYS A 208 -2.53 -41.45 -1.23
CA LYS A 208 -1.69 -42.55 -0.75
C LYS A 208 -1.71 -42.69 0.78
N ASP A 209 -2.87 -43.01 1.34
CA ASP A 209 -2.98 -43.64 2.67
C ASP A 209 -4.12 -44.68 2.62
N ALA A 210 -3.77 -45.90 2.25
CA ALA A 210 -4.51 -47.13 2.49
C ALA A 210 -3.53 -48.31 2.50
#